data_AF-A0AAD7SAH4-F1
#
_entry.id   AF-A0AAD7SAH4-F1
#
_cell.length_a   1.000
_cell.length_b   1.000
_cell.length_c   1.000
_cell.angle_alpha   90.00
_cell.angle_beta   90.00
_cell.angle_gamma   90.00
#
_symmetry.space_group_name_H-M   'P 1'
#
loop_
_entity.id
_entity.type
_entity.pdbx_description
1 polymer ?
#
loop_
_entity_poly.entity_id
_entity_poly.type
_entity_poly.pdbx_seq_one_letter_code
_entity_poly.pdbx_strand_id
1 'polypeptide(L)'
;MDLRDSSDRTVKEANARVATGRKWRAEEEVQKVMGRLQHQEVVGMVQTGRAGLGWSDPPVLWSKASRKERKDLVVSEVTRIEQEELRVKSVAQGRWTTWEGVAS
;
A
#
# COMPACT_ATOMS: atom_id res chain seq x y z
N MET A 1 -12.85 -2.85 -3.42
CA MET A 1 -13.17 -4.28 -3.24
C MET A 1 -14.65 -4.49 -3.06
N ASP A 2 -15.33 -3.87 -2.09
CA ASP A 2 -16.72 -4.21 -1.75
C ASP A 2 -17.74 -4.17 -2.89
N LEU A 3 -17.67 -3.19 -3.81
CA LEU A 3 -18.60 -3.13 -4.96
C LEU A 3 -18.32 -4.25 -5.96
N ARG A 4 -17.06 -4.40 -6.39
CA ARG A 4 -16.61 -5.46 -7.32
C ARG A 4 -16.75 -6.86 -6.75
N ASP A 5 -16.51 -6.99 -5.45
CA ASP A 5 -16.56 -8.25 -4.73
C ASP A 5 -17.95 -8.49 -4.11
N SER A 6 -18.94 -7.62 -4.33
CA SER A 6 -20.26 -7.74 -3.70
C SER A 6 -20.87 -9.14 -3.90
N SER A 7 -21.59 -9.62 -2.89
CA SER A 7 -22.37 -10.86 -3.00
C SER A 7 -23.57 -10.67 -3.92
N ASP A 8 -24.09 -9.43 -4.02
CA ASP A 8 -25.15 -9.07 -4.95
C ASP A 8 -24.59 -8.96 -6.38
N ARG A 9 -25.18 -9.75 -7.28
CA ARG A 9 -24.81 -9.81 -8.69
C ARG A 9 -25.06 -8.48 -9.41
N THR A 10 -26.14 -7.78 -9.09
CA THR A 10 -26.51 -6.50 -9.71
C THR A 10 -25.48 -5.44 -9.39
N VAL A 11 -25.05 -5.38 -8.12
CA VAL A 11 -24.03 -4.44 -7.65
C VAL A 11 -22.67 -4.71 -8.31
N LYS A 12 -22.34 -5.99 -8.48
CA LYS A 12 -21.11 -6.43 -9.15
C LYS A 12 -21.10 -6.09 -10.64
N GLU A 13 -22.21 -6.33 -11.33
CA GLU A 13 -22.34 -6.11 -12.78
C GLU A 13 -22.49 -4.63 -13.14
N ALA A 14 -22.98 -3.80 -12.22
CA ALA A 14 -23.11 -2.36 -12.43
C ALA A 14 -21.78 -1.65 -12.75
N ASN A 15 -20.63 -2.26 -12.42
CA ASN A 15 -19.28 -1.70 -12.66
C ASN A 15 -19.19 -0.21 -12.27
N ALA A 16 -19.82 0.15 -11.16
CA ALA A 16 -19.91 1.53 -10.71
C ALA A 16 -18.51 2.06 -10.41
N ARG A 17 -18.12 3.13 -11.12
CA ARG A 17 -16.85 3.80 -10.88
C ARG A 17 -16.95 4.68 -9.64
N VAL A 18 -16.02 4.49 -8.70
CA VAL A 18 -15.93 5.33 -7.51
C VAL A 18 -15.31 6.67 -7.91
N ALA A 19 -16.10 7.75 -7.84
CA ALA A 19 -15.63 9.09 -8.11
C ALA A 19 -14.61 9.51 -7.03
N THR A 20 -13.33 9.49 -7.39
CA THR A 20 -12.20 9.81 -6.48
C THR A 20 -11.46 11.07 -6.90
N GLY A 21 -12.22 12.15 -7.11
CA GLY A 21 -11.65 13.45 -7.49
C GLY A 21 -10.93 13.44 -8.84
N ARG A 22 -10.13 14.48 -9.11
CA ARG A 22 -9.48 14.69 -10.43
C ARG A 22 -8.12 14.00 -10.57
N LYS A 23 -7.35 13.91 -9.49
CA LYS A 23 -5.95 13.46 -9.52
C LYS A 23 -5.76 12.01 -9.11
N TRP A 24 -6.72 11.44 -8.37
CA TRP A 24 -6.61 10.09 -7.87
C TRP A 24 -7.59 9.18 -8.61
N ARG A 25 -7.13 7.99 -8.99
CA ARG A 25 -7.96 6.94 -9.56
C ARG A 25 -7.88 5.74 -8.62
N ALA A 26 -8.84 5.64 -7.71
CA ALA A 26 -8.81 4.63 -6.66
C ALA A 26 -8.77 3.20 -7.19
N GLU A 27 -9.45 2.91 -8.30
CA GLU A 27 -9.45 1.57 -8.89
C GLU A 27 -8.06 1.16 -9.40
N GLU A 28 -7.39 2.05 -10.13
CA GLU A 28 -6.04 1.80 -10.66
C GLU A 28 -5.03 1.63 -9.52
N GLU A 29 -5.10 2.47 -8.48
CA GLU A 29 -4.14 2.39 -7.37
C GLU A 29 -4.36 1.12 -6.53
N VAL A 30 -5.62 0.72 -6.30
CA VAL A 30 -5.93 -0.56 -5.65
C VAL A 30 -5.40 -1.72 -6.47
N GLN A 31 -5.57 -1.73 -7.80
CA GLN A 31 -5.03 -2.80 -8.65
C GLN A 31 -3.51 -2.89 -8.59
N LYS A 32 -2.82 -1.74 -8.62
CA LYS A 32 -1.36 -1.66 -8.49
C LYS A 32 -0.88 -2.19 -7.14
N VAL A 33 -1.56 -1.83 -6.05
CA VAL A 33 -1.25 -2.32 -4.70
C VAL A 33 -1.51 -3.81 -4.57
N MET A 34 -2.61 -4.33 -5.13
CA MET A 34 -2.87 -5.76 -5.19
C MET A 34 -1.75 -6.52 -5.91
N GLY A 35 -1.29 -6.01 -7.06
CA GLY A 35 -0.16 -6.59 -7.80
C GLY A 35 1.14 -6.59 -6.98
N ARG A 36 1.40 -5.54 -6.20
CA ARG A 36 2.54 -5.48 -5.28
C ARG A 36 2.45 -6.53 -4.18
N LEU A 37 1.28 -6.70 -3.56
CA LEU A 37 1.06 -7.70 -2.51
C LEU A 37 1.25 -9.13 -3.05
N GLN A 38 0.77 -9.40 -4.25
CA GLN A 38 1.00 -10.67 -4.95
C GLN A 38 2.49 -10.90 -5.25
N HIS A 39 3.18 -9.87 -5.73
CA HIS A 39 4.61 -9.94 -6.01
C HIS A 39 5.42 -10.20 -4.73
N GLN A 40 5.07 -9.57 -3.60
CA GLN A 40 5.70 -9.82 -2.31
C GLN A 40 5.52 -11.27 -1.84
N GLU A 41 4.35 -11.87 -2.10
CA GLU A 41 4.15 -13.29 -1.81
C GLU A 41 5.08 -14.19 -2.65
N VAL A 42 5.34 -13.86 -3.91
CA VAL A 42 6.26 -14.61 -4.78
C VAL A 42 7.72 -14.45 -4.37
N VAL A 43 8.16 -13.21 -4.12
CA VAL A 43 9.54 -12.91 -3.71
C VAL A 43 9.83 -13.45 -2.30
N GLY A 44 8.79 -13.61 -1.49
CA GLY A 44 8.92 -13.98 -0.10
C GLY A 44 9.23 -12.78 0.80
N MET A 45 9.27 -13.03 2.10
CA MET A 45 9.42 -11.99 3.10
C MET A 45 10.87 -11.49 3.16
N VAL A 46 11.06 -10.19 2.95
CA VAL A 46 12.34 -9.54 3.24
C VAL A 46 12.43 -9.30 4.73
N GLN A 47 13.45 -9.86 5.39
CA GLN A 47 13.70 -9.63 6.81
C GLN A 47 13.93 -8.13 7.06
N THR A 48 13.15 -7.55 7.96
CA THR A 48 13.32 -6.16 8.38
C THR A 48 14.16 -6.11 9.66
N GLY A 49 15.28 -5.39 9.63
CA GLY A 49 16.15 -5.23 10.80
C GLY A 49 17.03 -6.45 11.09
N ARG A 50 17.15 -6.83 12.36
CA ARG A 50 18.01 -7.93 12.84
C ARG A 50 17.20 -9.13 13.37
N ALA A 51 16.03 -9.40 12.78
CA ALA A 51 15.09 -10.39 13.30
C ALA A 51 15.53 -11.87 13.13
N GLY A 52 16.61 -12.13 12.39
CA GLY A 52 17.13 -13.51 12.22
C GLY A 52 16.15 -14.42 11.47
N LEU A 53 16.34 -15.74 11.56
CA LEU A 53 15.37 -16.70 11.03
C LEU A 53 14.30 -17.00 12.08
N GLY A 54 13.04 -16.68 11.79
CA GLY A 54 11.88 -17.33 12.41
C GLY A 54 11.27 -16.68 13.66
N TRP A 55 11.56 -15.41 13.95
CA TRP A 55 11.04 -14.74 15.17
C TRP A 55 9.82 -13.84 14.93
N SER A 56 9.31 -13.79 13.70
CA SER A 56 8.11 -13.03 13.36
C SER A 56 6.95 -13.95 13.04
N ASP A 57 5.73 -13.54 13.40
CA ASP A 57 4.52 -14.21 12.95
C ASP A 57 4.53 -14.36 11.42
N PRO A 58 4.12 -15.52 10.89
CA PRO A 58 4.06 -15.73 9.46
C PRO A 58 3.09 -14.71 8.85
N PRO A 59 3.50 -13.97 7.80
CA PRO A 59 2.63 -12.98 7.19
C PRO A 59 1.43 -13.65 6.53
N VAL A 60 0.29 -12.96 6.55
CA VAL A 60 -0.88 -13.40 5.79
C VAL A 60 -0.57 -13.25 4.31
N LEU A 61 -0.46 -14.37 3.61
CA LEU A 61 -0.22 -14.40 2.17
C LEU A 61 -1.47 -13.95 1.40
N TRP A 62 -1.29 -13.21 0.31
CA TRP A 62 -2.40 -12.70 -0.50
C TRP A 62 -3.32 -13.82 -1.00
N SER A 63 -2.74 -14.93 -1.46
CA SER A 63 -3.47 -16.10 -1.96
C SER A 63 -4.35 -16.74 -0.88
N LYS A 64 -3.88 -16.76 0.38
CA LYS A 64 -4.55 -17.38 1.53
C LYS A 64 -5.44 -16.43 2.33
N ALA A 65 -5.29 -15.13 2.12
CA ALA A 65 -6.07 -14.10 2.79
C ALA A 65 -7.57 -14.20 2.43
N SER A 66 -8.42 -14.13 3.45
CA SER A 66 -9.86 -13.91 3.31
C SER A 66 -10.15 -12.55 2.67
N ARG A 67 -11.41 -12.34 2.25
CA ARG A 67 -11.82 -11.05 1.67
C ARG A 67 -11.55 -9.87 2.61
N LYS A 68 -11.80 -10.03 3.90
CA LYS A 68 -11.58 -8.99 4.90
C LYS A 68 -10.09 -8.70 5.01
N GLU A 69 -9.28 -9.73 5.18
CA GLU A 69 -7.81 -9.59 5.26
C GLU A 69 -7.22 -8.97 4.00
N ARG A 70 -7.72 -9.30 2.81
CA ARG A 70 -7.28 -8.65 1.56
C ARG A 70 -7.56 -7.15 1.55
N LYS A 71 -8.71 -6.72 2.06
CA LYS A 71 -8.99 -5.28 2.23
C LYS A 71 -8.02 -4.64 3.21
N ASP A 72 -7.82 -5.26 4.36
CA ASP A 72 -6.94 -4.73 5.41
C ASP A 72 -5.48 -4.63 4.91
N LEU A 73 -5.00 -5.66 4.19
CA LEU A 73 -3.69 -5.65 3.52
C LEU A 73 -3.58 -4.50 2.52
N VAL A 74 -4.55 -4.33 1.61
CA VAL A 74 -4.52 -3.23 0.63
C VAL A 74 -4.51 -1.88 1.34
N VAL A 75 -5.34 -1.67 2.35
CA VAL A 75 -5.40 -0.39 3.08
C VAL A 75 -4.09 -0.11 3.81
N SER A 76 -3.54 -1.11 4.51
CA SER A 76 -2.24 -0.97 5.20
C SER A 76 -1.12 -0.63 4.23
N GLU A 77 -1.13 -1.22 3.04
CA GLU A 77 -0.08 -1.08 2.04
C GLU A 77 -0.17 0.28 1.32
N VAL A 78 -1.37 0.75 0.99
CA VAL A 78 -1.61 2.12 0.53
C VAL A 78 -1.09 3.13 1.55
N THR A 79 -1.49 2.95 2.81
CA THR A 79 -1.06 3.84 3.91
C THR A 79 0.45 3.86 4.04
N ARG A 80 1.11 2.69 3.93
CA ARG A 80 2.56 2.57 3.98
C ARG A 80 3.25 3.34 2.85
N ILE A 81 2.74 3.21 1.62
CA ILE A 81 3.27 3.93 0.44
C ILE A 81 3.15 5.44 0.64
N GLU A 82 1.98 5.93 1.08
CA GLU A 82 1.78 7.36 1.34
C GLU A 82 2.71 7.88 2.44
N GLN A 83 2.88 7.14 3.53
CA GLN A 83 3.80 7.50 4.61
C GLN A 83 5.27 7.54 4.13
N GLU A 84 5.67 6.63 3.25
CA GLU A 84 7.00 6.64 2.64
C GLU A 84 7.22 7.90 1.79
N GLU A 85 6.25 8.29 0.96
CA GLU A 85 6.32 9.53 0.20
C GLU A 85 6.43 10.77 1.10
N LEU A 86 5.65 10.81 2.19
CA LEU A 86 5.70 11.90 3.16
C LEU A 86 7.08 11.99 3.83
N ARG A 87 7.67 10.86 4.22
CA ARG A 87 9.03 10.81 4.78
C ARG A 87 10.09 11.27 3.79
N VAL A 88 9.99 10.86 2.52
CA VAL A 88 10.93 11.33 1.48
C VAL A 88 10.82 12.84 1.31
N LYS A 89 9.59 13.38 1.25
CA LYS A 89 9.35 14.84 1.17
C LYS A 89 9.90 15.58 2.38
N SER A 90 9.73 15.06 3.60
CA SER A 90 10.25 15.72 4.81
C SER A 90 11.78 15.75 4.83
N VAL A 91 12.45 14.67 4.41
CA VAL A 91 13.92 14.63 4.30
C VAL A 91 14.40 15.62 3.24
N ALA A 92 13.73 15.70 2.10
CA ALA A 92 14.07 16.66 1.05
C ALA A 92 13.98 18.11 1.56
N GLN A 93 12.94 18.47 2.32
CA GLN A 93 12.81 19.82 2.90
C GLN A 93 13.91 20.15 3.91
N GLY A 94 14.32 19.20 4.76
CA GLY A 94 15.41 19.42 5.72
C GLY A 94 16.74 19.81 5.05
N ARG A 95 16.98 19.28 3.84
CA ARG A 95 18.16 19.58 3.02
C ARG A 95 18.16 21.00 2.42
N TRP A 96 16.99 21.61 2.25
CA TRP A 96 16.86 23.03 1.85
C TRP A 96 17.00 24.01 3.02
N THR A 97 16.96 23.51 4.27
CA THR A 97 17.09 24.34 5.48
C THR A 97 18.50 24.38 6.09
N THR A 98 19.46 23.62 5.55
CA THR A 98 20.85 23.65 6.00
C THR A 98 21.57 24.83 5.34
N TRP A 99 21.65 25.97 6.04
CA TRP A 99 22.46 27.11 5.63
C TRP A 99 23.95 26.82 5.86
N GLU A 100 24.61 26.11 4.95
CA GLU A 100 26.08 25.95 4.96
C GLU A 100 26.85 27.23 4.53
N GLY A 101 26.16 28.38 4.39
CA GLY A 101 26.71 29.62 3.83
C GLY A 101 26.51 30.89 4.65
N VAL A 102 26.17 30.82 5.94
CA VAL A 102 26.05 32.02 6.82
C VAL A 102 27.04 31.92 7.98
N ALA A 103 28.32 31.82 7.63
CA ALA A 103 29.44 32.12 8.51
C ALA A 103 30.62 32.55 7.62
N SER A 104 30.69 33.85 7.32
CA SER A 104 31.86 34.54 6.79
C SER A 104 32.04 35.83 7.58
#